data_AF-X1KH49-F1
#
_entry.id   AF-X1KH49-F1
#
_cell.length_a   1.000
_cell.length_b   1.000
_cell.length_c   1.000
_cell.angle_alpha   90.00
_cell.angle_beta   90.00
_cell.angle_gamma   90.00
#
_symmetry.space_group_name_H-M   'P 1'
#
loop_
_entity.id
_entity.type
_entity.pdbx_description
1 polymer ?
#
loop_
_entity_poly.entity_id
_entity_poly.type
_entity_poly.pdbx_seq_one_letter_code
_entity_poly.pdbx_strand_id
1 'polypeptide(L)'
;MDNKKAWVVTVNMGYGHQRTAYPLKKFAFEQKVINANDYQEIPEKDKKVWETTRGFYESISRFKRIPLIGNMAFSIFDKFQKIPTFYPHRDLSKPTFSLKKIFSTIKKGWGRDLILKLKKNPLPLITTFFTPAFMAEVFNYPEDIFCVVCDADISRAWVSLEPAKSKIKYFAPNSWVVNRLKLYGVKKENIFLTGFPLPIENIGTEKQEILKKDLAYRVLNL
;
A
#
# COMPACT_ATOMS: atom_id res chain seq x y z
N MET A 1 -2.23 -18.83 21.77
CA MET A 1 -2.56 -18.06 20.55
C MET A 1 -1.57 -18.45 19.47
N ASP A 2 -2.06 -18.91 18.34
CA ASP A 2 -1.26 -19.42 17.22
C ASP A 2 -0.18 -18.41 16.82
N ASN A 3 1.09 -18.82 16.91
CA ASN A 3 2.28 -17.96 16.80
C ASN A 3 2.62 -17.63 15.33
N LYS A 4 1.61 -17.24 14.54
CA LYS A 4 1.78 -16.96 13.10
C LYS A 4 2.56 -15.67 12.92
N LYS A 5 3.75 -15.77 12.33
CA LYS A 5 4.62 -14.65 11.99
C LYS A 5 4.54 -14.32 10.50
N ALA A 6 4.80 -13.06 10.18
CA ALA A 6 4.82 -12.53 8.83
C ALA A 6 5.96 -11.52 8.66
N TRP A 7 6.42 -11.34 7.43
CA TRP A 7 7.19 -10.15 7.10
C TRP A 7 6.21 -8.97 6.94
N VAL A 8 6.35 -7.95 7.78
CA VAL A 8 5.56 -6.72 7.65
C VAL A 8 6.43 -5.64 7.03
N VAL A 9 6.06 -5.20 5.83
CA VAL A 9 6.84 -4.26 5.03
C VAL A 9 6.04 -2.99 4.75
N THR A 10 6.61 -1.84 5.12
CA THR A 10 6.06 -0.50 4.87
C THR A 10 7.04 0.32 4.04
N VAL A 11 6.71 1.60 3.81
CA VAL A 11 7.61 2.59 3.25
C VAL A 11 7.56 3.88 4.07
N ASN A 12 8.67 4.62 4.08
CA ASN A 12 8.73 5.98 4.59
C ASN A 12 8.45 6.98 3.45
N MET A 13 7.18 7.09 3.06
CA MET A 13 6.68 8.04 2.04
C MET A 13 5.48 8.82 2.58
N GLY A 14 5.51 9.13 3.88
CA GLY A 14 4.41 9.68 4.67
C GLY A 14 3.93 8.70 5.74
N TYR A 15 3.27 9.21 6.78
CA TYR A 15 2.88 8.40 7.94
C TYR A 15 1.73 7.43 7.68
N GLY A 16 0.98 7.56 6.58
CA GLY A 16 -0.18 6.71 6.28
C GLY A 16 0.17 5.21 6.24
N HIS A 17 1.25 4.85 5.52
CA HIS A 17 1.70 3.47 5.38
C HIS A 17 2.26 2.90 6.70
N GLN A 18 3.00 3.73 7.44
CA GLN A 18 3.58 3.35 8.74
C GLN A 18 2.50 3.20 9.81
N ARG A 19 1.51 4.10 9.85
CA ARG A 19 0.33 4.00 10.72
C ARG A 19 -0.46 2.74 10.47
N THR A 20 -0.61 2.36 9.20
CA THR A 20 -1.29 1.11 8.81
C THR A 20 -0.48 -0.12 9.24
N ALA A 21 0.85 -0.06 9.19
CA ALA A 21 1.72 -1.17 9.58
C ALA A 21 1.84 -1.33 11.10
N TYR A 22 1.63 -0.26 11.87
CA TYR A 22 1.84 -0.25 13.31
C TYR A 22 1.01 -1.32 14.06
N PRO A 23 -0.32 -1.45 13.86
CA PRO A 23 -1.12 -2.49 14.52
C PRO A 23 -0.74 -3.92 14.13
N LEU A 24 -0.04 -4.07 12.99
CA LEU A 24 0.41 -5.35 12.45
C LEU A 24 1.75 -5.80 13.04
N LYS A 25 2.43 -4.95 13.82
CA LYS A 25 3.73 -5.24 14.44
C LYS A 25 3.73 -6.52 15.29
N LYS A 26 2.60 -6.83 15.95
CA LYS A 26 2.43 -8.07 16.73
C LYS A 26 2.61 -9.35 15.90
N PHE A 27 2.32 -9.29 14.60
CA PHE A 27 2.51 -10.39 13.65
C PHE A 27 3.88 -10.36 12.97
N ALA A 28 4.60 -9.24 13.05
CA ALA A 28 5.88 -9.09 12.38
C ALA A 28 6.93 -10.05 12.97
N PHE A 29 7.72 -10.66 12.10
CA PHE A 29 8.89 -11.42 12.49
C PHE A 29 9.83 -10.53 13.32
N GLU A 30 10.27 -11.05 14.47
CA GLU A 30 11.03 -10.30 15.49
C GLU A 30 10.35 -8.99 15.97
N GLN A 31 9.04 -8.83 15.75
CA GLN A 31 8.30 -7.59 15.98
C GLN A 31 8.88 -6.37 15.21
N LYS A 32 9.57 -6.62 14.09
CA LYS A 32 10.21 -5.58 13.28
C LYS A 32 9.43 -5.33 11.99
N VAL A 33 9.02 -4.08 11.80
CA VAL A 33 8.46 -3.62 10.52
C VAL A 33 9.61 -3.11 9.65
N ILE A 34 9.71 -3.62 8.42
CA ILE A 34 10.78 -3.27 7.48
C ILE A 34 10.33 -2.10 6.61
N ASN A 35 11.14 -1.03 6.50
CA ASN A 35 10.94 0.01 5.49
C ASN A 35 11.61 -0.42 4.17
N ALA A 36 10.83 -0.71 3.13
CA ALA A 36 11.35 -1.17 1.84
C ALA A 36 12.25 -0.15 1.13
N ASN A 37 12.19 1.12 1.53
CA ASN A 37 12.99 2.21 0.97
C ASN A 37 14.17 2.64 1.86
N ASP A 38 14.37 1.98 3.01
CA ASP A 38 15.39 2.39 4.01
C ASP A 38 15.78 1.21 4.94
N TYR A 39 15.95 0.01 4.38
CA TYR A 39 16.37 -1.15 5.16
C TYR A 39 17.90 -1.28 5.17
N GLN A 40 18.44 -1.99 6.16
CA GLN A 40 19.87 -2.19 6.32
C GLN A 40 20.50 -2.81 5.06
N GLU A 41 21.58 -2.20 4.59
CA GLU A 41 22.31 -2.57 3.36
C GLU A 41 21.40 -2.60 2.12
N ILE A 42 20.47 -1.65 2.00
CA ILE A 42 19.76 -1.42 0.75
C ILE A 42 20.76 -1.03 -0.36
N PRO A 43 20.68 -1.64 -1.57
CA PRO A 43 21.56 -1.27 -2.67
C PRO A 43 21.31 0.17 -3.12
N GLU A 44 22.37 0.90 -3.44
CA GLU A 44 22.25 2.33 -3.77
C GLU A 44 21.45 2.60 -5.05
N LYS A 45 21.46 1.64 -5.99
CA LYS A 45 20.56 1.67 -7.16
C LYS A 45 19.08 1.67 -6.77
N ASP A 46 18.69 0.90 -5.74
CA ASP A 46 17.31 0.76 -5.30
C ASP A 46 16.90 2.01 -4.50
N LYS A 47 17.80 2.48 -3.63
CA LYS A 47 17.64 3.73 -2.87
C LYS A 47 17.43 4.92 -3.80
N LYS A 48 18.23 5.06 -4.85
CA LYS A 48 18.09 6.14 -5.84
C LYS A 48 16.73 6.13 -6.55
N VAL A 49 16.19 4.95 -6.88
CA VAL A 49 14.84 4.83 -7.47
C VAL A 49 13.77 5.27 -6.48
N TRP A 50 13.89 4.87 -5.22
CA TRP A 50 12.98 5.31 -4.15
C TRP A 50 13.04 6.82 -3.92
N GLU A 51 14.23 7.40 -3.83
CA GLU A 51 14.43 8.84 -3.64
C GLU A 51 13.89 9.65 -4.81
N THR A 52 14.12 9.21 -6.05
CA THR A 52 13.57 9.85 -7.25
C THR A 52 12.04 9.84 -7.23
N THR A 53 11.44 8.70 -6.85
CA THR A 53 9.99 8.54 -6.77
C THR A 53 9.38 9.38 -5.65
N ARG A 54 10.05 9.43 -4.48
CA ARG A 54 9.66 10.28 -3.35
C ARG A 54 9.76 11.76 -3.70
N GLY A 55 10.87 12.19 -4.29
CA GLY A 55 11.06 13.58 -4.72
C GLY A 55 9.97 14.02 -5.70
N PHE A 56 9.66 13.18 -6.70
CA PHE A 56 8.55 13.44 -7.62
C PHE A 56 7.21 13.60 -6.89
N TYR A 57 6.88 12.69 -5.97
CA TYR A 57 5.65 12.76 -5.17
C TYR A 57 5.60 14.00 -4.26
N GLU A 58 6.69 14.32 -3.58
CA GLU A 58 6.77 15.47 -2.69
C GLU A 58 6.67 16.79 -3.44
N SER A 59 7.39 16.93 -4.56
CA SER A 59 7.28 18.11 -5.44
C SER A 59 5.82 18.30 -5.81
N ILE A 60 5.20 17.26 -6.34
CA ILE A 60 3.78 17.23 -6.68
C ILE A 60 2.87 17.65 -5.50
N SER A 61 3.08 17.09 -4.31
CA SER A 61 2.27 17.35 -3.13
C SER A 61 2.42 18.80 -2.64
N ARG A 62 3.63 19.35 -2.70
CA ARG A 62 3.92 20.76 -2.39
C ARG A 62 3.27 21.70 -3.39
N PHE A 63 3.26 21.35 -4.69
CA PHE A 63 2.60 22.14 -5.73
C PHE A 63 1.10 22.29 -5.47
N LYS A 64 0.42 21.29 -4.89
CA LYS A 64 -1.00 21.37 -4.49
C LYS A 64 -1.33 22.54 -3.54
N ARG A 65 -0.33 23.09 -2.83
CA ARG A 65 -0.49 24.23 -1.91
C ARG A 65 -0.34 25.60 -2.58
N ILE A 66 0.11 25.66 -3.83
CA ILE A 66 0.33 26.91 -4.55
C ILE A 66 -0.83 27.10 -5.54
N PRO A 67 -1.70 28.11 -5.39
CA PRO A 67 -2.90 28.30 -6.23
C PRO A 67 -2.60 28.74 -7.68
N LEU A 68 -1.34 28.70 -8.12
CA LEU A 68 -0.87 29.28 -9.39
C LEU A 68 -0.07 28.26 -10.24
N ILE A 69 -0.62 27.06 -10.44
CA ILE A 69 0.02 26.03 -11.28
C ILE A 69 -0.41 26.22 -12.74
N GLY A 70 0.54 26.24 -13.68
CA GLY A 70 0.24 26.20 -15.11
C GLY A 70 -0.48 24.91 -15.53
N ASN A 71 -1.38 25.01 -16.52
CA ASN A 71 -2.26 23.92 -16.99
C ASN A 71 -1.56 22.58 -17.27
N MET A 72 -0.31 22.62 -17.73
CA MET A 72 0.45 21.41 -18.09
C MET A 72 0.88 20.58 -16.87
N ALA A 73 1.43 21.20 -15.83
CA ALA A 73 1.85 20.49 -14.62
C ALA A 73 0.66 19.92 -13.84
N PHE A 74 -0.45 20.67 -13.80
CA PHE A 74 -1.73 20.20 -13.24
C PHE A 74 -2.28 18.98 -13.99
N SER A 75 -2.23 18.97 -15.33
CA SER A 75 -2.74 17.86 -16.14
C SER A 75 -1.97 16.54 -15.94
N ILE A 76 -0.64 16.63 -15.73
CA ILE A 76 0.20 15.47 -15.42
C ILE A 76 -0.17 14.96 -14.03
N PHE A 77 -0.25 15.86 -13.05
CA PHE A 77 -0.60 15.52 -11.67
C PHE A 77 -1.97 14.82 -11.55
N ASP A 78 -3.00 15.41 -12.15
CA ASP A 78 -4.35 14.84 -12.15
C ASP A 78 -4.33 13.44 -12.76
N LYS A 79 -3.69 13.25 -13.92
CA LYS A 79 -3.61 11.93 -14.57
C LYS A 79 -2.90 10.85 -13.73
N PHE A 80 -1.95 11.23 -12.87
CA PHE A 80 -1.23 10.32 -11.99
C PHE A 80 -2.04 9.92 -10.74
N GLN A 81 -2.81 10.86 -10.17
CA GLN A 81 -3.61 10.61 -8.96
C GLN A 81 -5.06 10.23 -9.25
N LYS A 82 -5.54 10.44 -10.48
CA LYS A 82 -6.94 10.28 -10.86
C LYS A 82 -7.41 8.87 -10.60
N ILE A 83 -8.31 8.80 -9.63
CA ILE A 83 -9.17 7.64 -9.44
C ILE A 83 -10.39 7.89 -10.35
N PRO A 84 -10.65 7.04 -11.35
CA PRO A 84 -11.80 7.22 -12.24
C PRO A 84 -13.11 7.21 -11.45
N THR A 85 -14.15 7.85 -11.98
CA THR A 85 -15.49 7.81 -11.39
C THR A 85 -15.95 6.37 -11.21
N PHE A 86 -16.57 6.08 -10.07
CA PHE A 86 -17.03 4.73 -9.75
C PHE A 86 -18.19 4.29 -10.63
N TYR A 87 -19.14 5.19 -10.85
CA TYR A 87 -20.25 4.96 -11.76
C TYR A 87 -20.01 5.58 -13.15
N PRO A 88 -20.60 5.00 -14.20
CA PRO A 88 -21.22 3.67 -14.23
C PRO A 88 -20.16 2.56 -14.06
N HIS A 89 -20.59 1.39 -13.54
CA HIS A 89 -19.72 0.22 -13.44
C HIS A 89 -19.23 -0.18 -14.84
N ARG A 90 -17.92 -0.34 -14.98
CA ARG A 90 -17.24 -0.66 -16.24
C ARG A 90 -15.91 -1.34 -15.96
N ASP A 91 -15.37 -2.00 -16.96
CA ASP A 91 -14.01 -2.56 -16.86
C ASP A 91 -12.98 -1.41 -16.73
N LEU A 92 -12.26 -1.43 -15.62
CA LEU A 92 -11.17 -0.51 -15.30
C LEU A 92 -9.84 -1.26 -15.13
N SER A 93 -9.74 -2.50 -15.60
CA SER A 93 -8.57 -3.38 -15.46
C SER A 93 -7.34 -2.89 -16.24
N LYS A 94 -7.52 -2.06 -17.27
CA LYS A 94 -6.41 -1.59 -18.12
C LYS A 94 -5.35 -0.84 -17.31
N PRO A 95 -4.06 -1.23 -17.40
CA PRO A 95 -3.01 -0.61 -16.62
C PRO A 95 -2.68 0.80 -17.11
N THR A 96 -2.35 1.69 -16.17
CA THR A 96 -1.86 3.03 -16.49
C THR A 96 -0.42 3.01 -17.00
N PHE A 97 0.01 4.06 -17.70
CA PHE A 97 1.40 4.20 -18.12
C PHE A 97 2.37 4.18 -16.92
N SER A 98 1.99 4.85 -15.83
CA SER A 98 2.73 4.88 -14.58
C SER A 98 2.94 3.48 -14.01
N LEU A 99 1.90 2.64 -14.01
CA LEU A 99 1.98 1.25 -13.58
C LEU A 99 2.92 0.42 -14.47
N LYS A 100 2.84 0.58 -15.79
CA LYS A 100 3.76 -0.07 -16.74
C LYS A 100 5.22 0.30 -16.46
N LYS A 101 5.49 1.59 -16.18
CA LYS A 101 6.83 2.08 -15.83
C LYS A 101 7.33 1.46 -14.53
N ILE A 102 6.49 1.39 -13.49
CA ILE A 102 6.83 0.72 -12.21
C ILE A 102 7.23 -0.73 -12.46
N PHE A 103 6.39 -1.52 -13.15
CA PHE A 103 6.70 -2.92 -13.46
C PHE A 103 7.95 -3.07 -14.33
N SER A 104 8.19 -2.18 -15.29
CA SER A 104 9.44 -2.17 -16.07
C SER A 104 10.66 -1.96 -15.17
N THR A 105 10.61 -1.03 -14.22
CA THR A 105 11.71 -0.77 -13.28
C THR A 105 11.94 -1.95 -12.32
N ILE A 106 10.86 -2.55 -11.80
CA ILE A 106 10.95 -3.77 -10.97
C ILE A 106 11.59 -4.91 -11.78
N LYS A 107 11.13 -5.17 -13.01
CA LYS A 107 11.72 -6.22 -13.87
C LYS A 107 13.22 -6.01 -14.14
N LYS A 108 13.68 -4.75 -14.19
CA LYS A 108 15.11 -4.39 -14.30
C LYS A 108 15.92 -4.58 -13.01
N GLY A 109 15.28 -4.94 -11.90
CA GLY A 109 15.94 -5.37 -10.67
C GLY A 109 15.65 -4.52 -9.43
N TRP A 110 14.80 -3.49 -9.52
CA TRP A 110 14.43 -2.69 -8.35
C TRP A 110 13.67 -3.54 -7.33
N GLY A 111 14.16 -3.60 -6.09
CA GLY A 111 13.59 -4.37 -5.00
C GLY A 111 14.00 -5.84 -5.00
N ARG A 112 14.83 -6.29 -5.94
CA ARG A 112 15.29 -7.69 -6.01
C ARG A 112 16.02 -8.09 -4.74
N ASP A 113 16.89 -7.21 -4.24
CA ASP A 113 17.68 -7.47 -3.03
C ASP A 113 16.78 -7.68 -1.81
N LEU A 114 15.82 -6.76 -1.57
CA LEU A 114 14.83 -6.89 -0.51
C LEU A 114 14.14 -8.26 -0.56
N ILE A 115 13.58 -8.64 -1.72
CA ILE A 115 12.85 -9.91 -1.84
C ILE A 115 13.77 -11.11 -1.64
N LEU A 116 15.01 -11.08 -2.13
CA LEU A 116 15.98 -12.15 -1.89
C LEU A 116 16.36 -12.27 -0.41
N LYS A 117 16.50 -11.16 0.32
CA LYS A 117 16.72 -11.17 1.78
C LYS A 117 15.54 -11.81 2.51
N LEU A 118 14.30 -11.41 2.18
CA LEU A 118 13.08 -11.97 2.78
C LEU A 118 12.87 -13.46 2.44
N LYS A 119 13.39 -13.93 1.29
CA LYS A 119 13.31 -15.33 0.88
C LYS A 119 14.19 -16.27 1.70
N LYS A 120 15.21 -15.75 2.40
CA LYS A 120 16.09 -16.57 3.25
C LYS A 120 15.34 -17.23 4.41
N ASN A 121 14.25 -16.60 4.87
CA ASN A 121 13.32 -17.15 5.84
C ASN A 121 11.88 -16.88 5.34
N PRO A 122 11.32 -17.76 4.50
CA PRO A 122 10.04 -17.53 3.86
C PRO A 122 8.90 -17.51 4.90
N LEU A 123 8.21 -16.38 4.99
CA LEU A 123 7.02 -16.18 5.82
C LEU A 123 5.98 -15.45 4.97
N PRO A 124 4.67 -15.52 5.28
CA PRO A 124 3.68 -14.66 4.64
C PRO A 124 4.13 -13.20 4.66
N LEU A 125 4.02 -12.52 3.51
CA LEU A 125 4.43 -11.14 3.34
C LEU A 125 3.19 -10.23 3.42
N ILE A 126 3.19 -9.28 4.35
CA ILE A 126 2.16 -8.26 4.48
C ILE A 126 2.79 -6.91 4.17
N THR A 127 2.27 -6.22 3.16
CA THR A 127 2.74 -4.90 2.76
C THR A 127 1.67 -3.84 2.98
N THR A 128 2.06 -2.65 3.41
CA THR A 128 1.16 -1.47 3.50
C THR A 128 1.37 -0.48 2.35
N PHE A 129 2.13 -0.92 1.34
CA PHE A 129 2.35 -0.22 0.09
C PHE A 129 2.41 -1.22 -1.05
N PHE A 130 1.87 -0.86 -2.22
CA PHE A 130 1.71 -1.78 -3.35
C PHE A 130 3.04 -2.19 -3.99
N THR A 131 4.04 -1.30 -4.04
CA THR A 131 5.31 -1.56 -4.73
C THR A 131 6.06 -2.78 -4.15
N PRO A 132 6.23 -2.94 -2.82
CA PRO A 132 6.78 -4.18 -2.26
C PRO A 132 6.00 -5.45 -2.61
N ALA A 133 4.67 -5.39 -2.73
CA ALA A 133 3.87 -6.54 -3.16
C ALA A 133 4.15 -6.89 -4.62
N PHE A 134 4.31 -5.89 -5.49
CA PHE A 134 4.69 -6.10 -6.90
C PHE A 134 6.11 -6.65 -7.02
N MET A 135 7.06 -6.16 -6.22
CA MET A 135 8.42 -6.71 -6.16
C MET A 135 8.37 -8.19 -5.78
N ALA A 136 7.62 -8.54 -4.74
CA ALA A 136 7.45 -9.92 -4.29
C ALA A 136 6.83 -10.81 -5.37
N GLU A 137 5.82 -10.32 -6.09
CA GLU A 137 5.21 -11.05 -7.20
C GLU A 137 6.19 -11.26 -8.37
N VAL A 138 6.85 -10.19 -8.84
CA VAL A 138 7.79 -10.24 -9.98
C VAL A 138 9.01 -11.11 -9.69
N PHE A 139 9.50 -11.10 -8.45
CA PHE A 139 10.65 -11.90 -8.05
C PHE A 139 10.26 -13.25 -7.43
N ASN A 140 9.03 -13.72 -7.66
CA ASN A 140 8.54 -15.05 -7.29
C ASN A 140 8.73 -15.37 -5.79
N TYR A 141 8.30 -14.48 -4.90
CA TYR A 141 8.28 -14.74 -3.46
C TYR A 141 7.51 -16.03 -3.16
N PRO A 142 8.02 -16.99 -2.35
CA PRO A 142 7.43 -18.33 -2.25
C PRO A 142 6.08 -18.34 -1.52
N GLU A 143 5.95 -17.52 -0.48
CA GLU A 143 4.75 -17.47 0.38
C GLU A 143 3.68 -16.52 -0.17
N ASP A 144 2.56 -16.48 0.55
CA ASP A 144 1.46 -15.56 0.31
C ASP A 144 1.89 -14.09 0.40
N ILE A 145 1.35 -13.28 -0.51
CA ILE A 145 1.61 -11.83 -0.60
C ILE A 145 0.29 -11.11 -0.32
N PHE A 146 0.26 -10.34 0.76
CA PHE A 146 -0.86 -9.51 1.17
C PHE A 146 -0.53 -8.03 1.02
N CYS A 147 -1.46 -7.25 0.49
CA CYS A 147 -1.37 -5.79 0.38
C CYS A 147 -2.54 -5.13 1.11
N VAL A 148 -2.24 -4.34 2.13
CA VAL A 148 -3.22 -3.56 2.89
C VAL A 148 -3.49 -2.25 2.16
N VAL A 149 -4.75 -2.03 1.80
CA VAL A 149 -5.18 -0.76 1.21
C VAL A 149 -5.39 0.24 2.34
N CYS A 150 -4.67 1.36 2.29
CA CYS A 150 -4.60 2.32 3.39
C CYS A 150 -5.68 3.42 3.33
N ASP A 151 -6.30 3.61 2.16
CA ASP A 151 -7.18 4.73 1.87
C ASP A 151 -8.65 4.29 1.73
N ALA A 152 -9.58 5.24 1.86
CA ALA A 152 -11.01 4.98 1.69
C ALA A 152 -11.40 4.59 0.25
N ASP A 153 -10.54 4.91 -0.72
CA ASP A 153 -10.63 4.56 -2.14
C ASP A 153 -9.25 4.14 -2.65
N ILE A 154 -9.16 3.45 -3.78
CA ILE A 154 -7.90 2.90 -4.30
C ILE A 154 -7.70 3.24 -5.77
N SER A 155 -6.51 3.72 -6.12
CA SER A 155 -6.12 3.95 -7.51
C SER A 155 -5.78 2.65 -8.23
N ARG A 156 -6.01 2.59 -9.55
CA ARG A 156 -5.61 1.47 -10.41
C ARG A 156 -4.12 1.14 -10.28
N ALA A 157 -3.28 2.11 -9.92
CA ALA A 157 -1.83 1.91 -9.72
C ALA A 157 -1.49 0.92 -8.59
N TRP A 158 -2.40 0.67 -7.64
CA TRP A 158 -2.21 -0.29 -6.54
C TRP A 158 -2.50 -1.74 -6.92
N VAL A 159 -3.06 -1.97 -8.11
CA VAL A 159 -3.37 -3.31 -8.61
C VAL A 159 -2.30 -3.77 -9.60
N SER A 160 -1.95 -5.06 -9.58
CA SER A 160 -0.94 -5.64 -10.47
C SER A 160 -1.20 -5.35 -11.96
N LEU A 161 -0.16 -5.48 -12.79
CA LEU A 161 -0.22 -5.23 -14.23
C LEU A 161 -1.24 -6.15 -14.92
N GLU A 162 -1.30 -7.41 -14.50
CA GLU A 162 -2.25 -8.43 -14.98
C GLU A 162 -3.06 -8.96 -13.78
N PRO A 163 -4.11 -8.24 -13.35
CA PRO A 163 -4.85 -8.52 -12.11
C PRO A 163 -5.41 -9.94 -12.03
N ALA A 164 -5.91 -10.45 -13.17
CA ALA A 164 -6.48 -11.79 -13.29
C ALA A 164 -5.43 -12.92 -13.18
N LYS A 165 -4.12 -12.62 -13.30
CA LYS A 165 -3.03 -13.59 -13.10
C LYS A 165 -2.29 -13.39 -11.79
N SER A 166 -2.54 -12.26 -11.12
CA SER A 166 -1.84 -11.88 -9.89
C SER A 166 -2.23 -12.80 -8.74
N LYS A 167 -1.25 -13.10 -7.89
CA LYS A 167 -1.44 -13.85 -6.63
C LYS A 167 -1.54 -12.94 -5.40
N ILE A 168 -1.45 -11.62 -5.60
CA ILE A 168 -1.53 -10.66 -4.50
C ILE A 168 -2.95 -10.67 -3.93
N LYS A 169 -3.02 -10.85 -2.61
CA LYS A 169 -4.22 -10.80 -1.80
C LYS A 169 -4.36 -9.39 -1.21
N TYR A 170 -5.56 -8.83 -1.20
CA TYR A 170 -5.81 -7.47 -0.77
C TYR A 170 -6.67 -7.44 0.49
N PHE A 171 -6.20 -6.69 1.49
CA PHE A 171 -7.00 -6.33 2.66
C PHE A 171 -7.67 -4.98 2.40
N ALA A 172 -8.97 -5.02 2.17
CA ALA A 172 -9.79 -3.86 1.83
C ALA A 172 -10.42 -3.24 3.10
N PRO A 173 -10.31 -1.91 3.28
CA PRO A 173 -10.82 -1.25 4.49
C PRO A 173 -12.33 -1.05 4.49
N ASN A 174 -12.98 -1.14 3.33
CA ASN A 174 -14.43 -0.95 3.18
C ASN A 174 -14.95 -1.63 1.90
N SER A 175 -16.27 -1.68 1.76
CA SER A 175 -16.96 -2.26 0.59
C SER A 175 -16.69 -1.52 -0.72
N TRP A 176 -16.41 -0.21 -0.66
CA TRP A 176 -16.08 0.59 -1.84
C TRP A 176 -14.78 0.12 -2.50
N VAL A 177 -13.73 -0.07 -1.69
CA VAL A 177 -12.44 -0.62 -2.14
C VAL A 177 -12.62 -2.04 -2.66
N VAL A 178 -13.41 -2.89 -1.99
CA VAL A 178 -13.71 -4.25 -2.49
C VAL A 178 -14.28 -4.20 -3.90
N ASN A 179 -15.27 -3.35 -4.14
CA ASN A 179 -15.88 -3.24 -5.46
C ASN A 179 -14.91 -2.64 -6.49
N ARG A 180 -14.08 -1.68 -6.09
CA ARG A 180 -13.06 -1.12 -6.97
C ARG A 180 -11.99 -2.13 -7.38
N LEU A 181 -11.52 -2.97 -6.47
CA LEU A 181 -10.60 -4.07 -6.77
C LEU A 181 -11.21 -5.03 -7.81
N LYS A 182 -12.52 -5.34 -7.71
CA LYS A 182 -13.24 -6.13 -8.72
C LYS A 182 -13.29 -5.42 -10.08
N LEU A 183 -13.60 -4.12 -10.11
CA LEU A 183 -13.58 -3.32 -11.37
C LEU A 183 -12.19 -3.27 -12.01
N TYR A 184 -11.13 -3.36 -11.20
CA TYR A 184 -9.76 -3.48 -11.67
C TYR A 184 -9.37 -4.91 -12.08
N GLY A 185 -10.26 -5.89 -11.97
CA GLY A 185 -10.03 -7.26 -12.42
C GLY A 185 -9.31 -8.16 -11.41
N VAL A 186 -9.22 -7.76 -10.13
CA VAL A 186 -8.68 -8.62 -9.08
C VAL A 186 -9.64 -9.78 -8.82
N LYS A 187 -9.10 -11.00 -8.70
CA LYS A 187 -9.89 -12.20 -8.42
C LYS A 187 -10.63 -12.06 -7.08
N LYS A 188 -11.88 -12.50 -7.02
CA LYS A 188 -12.73 -12.34 -5.83
C LYS A 188 -12.13 -13.03 -4.60
N GLU A 189 -11.54 -14.21 -4.79
CA GLU A 189 -10.86 -14.99 -3.75
C GLU A 189 -9.60 -14.31 -3.19
N ASN A 190 -9.06 -13.32 -3.89
CA ASN A 190 -7.91 -12.53 -3.45
C ASN A 190 -8.33 -11.21 -2.78
N ILE A 191 -9.62 -10.95 -2.53
CA ILE A 191 -10.11 -9.72 -1.89
C ILE A 191 -10.76 -10.05 -0.55
N PHE A 192 -10.20 -9.49 0.52
CA PHE A 192 -10.69 -9.69 1.89
C PHE A 192 -11.18 -8.36 2.44
N LEU A 193 -12.45 -8.28 2.82
CA LEU A 193 -12.99 -7.13 3.54
C LEU A 193 -12.61 -7.25 5.02
N THR A 194 -11.64 -6.44 5.48
CA THR A 194 -11.09 -6.55 6.84
C THR A 194 -11.35 -5.33 7.71
N GLY A 195 -11.74 -4.20 7.11
CA GLY A 195 -11.66 -2.92 7.80
C GLY A 195 -10.25 -2.33 7.77
N PHE A 196 -10.11 -1.06 8.14
CA PHE A 196 -8.80 -0.41 8.29
C PHE A 196 -8.17 -0.85 9.62
N PRO A 197 -6.89 -1.28 9.65
CA PRO A 197 -6.26 -1.70 10.89
C PRO A 197 -6.02 -0.50 11.79
N LEU A 198 -6.77 -0.42 12.89
CA LEU A 198 -6.54 0.54 13.97
C LEU A 198 -5.79 -0.11 15.13
N PRO A 199 -4.91 0.64 15.81
CA PRO A 199 -4.26 0.15 17.03
C PRO A 199 -5.30 -0.20 18.11
N ILE A 200 -5.09 -1.33 18.80
CA ILE A 200 -6.04 -1.84 19.81
C ILE A 200 -6.03 -0.92 21.04
N GLU A 201 -4.88 -0.33 21.36
CA GLU A 201 -4.71 0.64 22.43
C GLU A 201 -5.58 1.90 22.26
N ASN A 202 -6.09 2.19 21.05
CA ASN A 202 -7.06 3.28 20.85
C ASN A 202 -8.42 3.00 21.51
N ILE A 203 -8.69 1.74 21.86
CA ILE A 203 -9.94 1.33 22.50
C ILE A 203 -9.79 1.42 24.03
N GLY A 204 -8.60 1.11 24.55
CA GLY A 204 -8.39 0.89 25.98
C GLY A 204 -8.68 -0.56 26.35
N THR A 205 -9.34 -0.77 27.49
CA THR A 205 -9.80 -2.10 27.91
C THR A 205 -11.10 -2.50 27.22
N GLU A 206 -11.68 -3.63 27.62
CA GLU A 206 -13.03 -4.04 27.21
C GLU A 206 -14.11 -2.98 27.53
N LYS A 207 -13.85 -2.08 28.49
CA LYS A 207 -14.76 -0.97 28.83
C LYS A 207 -14.75 0.16 27.79
N GLN A 208 -13.80 0.14 26.87
CA GLN A 208 -13.62 1.10 25.77
C GLN A 208 -13.44 2.55 26.26
N GLU A 209 -12.81 2.74 27.43
CA GLU A 209 -12.75 4.03 28.10
C GLU A 209 -12.00 5.10 27.28
N ILE A 210 -10.95 4.70 26.55
CA ILE A 210 -10.19 5.62 25.67
C ILE A 210 -11.06 6.02 24.49
N LEU A 211 -11.66 5.05 23.78
CA LEU A 211 -12.53 5.31 22.63
C LEU A 211 -13.72 6.21 23.00
N LYS A 212 -14.40 5.92 24.12
CA LYS A 212 -15.56 6.71 24.57
C LYS A 212 -15.16 8.14 24.92
N LYS A 213 -14.04 8.31 25.63
CA LYS A 213 -13.51 9.63 25.98
C LYS A 213 -13.16 10.43 24.72
N ASP A 214 -12.41 9.83 23.78
CA ASP A 214 -12.03 10.47 22.52
C ASP A 214 -13.25 10.82 21.66
N LEU A 215 -14.25 9.94 21.60
CA LEU A 215 -15.49 10.21 20.89
C LEU A 215 -16.26 11.36 21.52
N ALA A 216 -16.39 11.41 22.85
CA ALA A 216 -17.09 12.49 23.55
C ALA A 216 -16.47 13.87 23.25
N TYR A 217 -15.13 13.95 23.20
CA TYR A 217 -14.44 15.19 22.81
C TYR A 217 -14.67 15.59 21.35
N ARG A 218 -14.79 14.62 20.44
CA ARG A 218 -14.93 14.86 19.00
C ARG A 218 -16.36 15.13 18.58
N VAL A 219 -17.36 14.51 19.22
CA VAL A 219 -18.78 14.71 18.89
C VAL A 219 -19.19 16.18 19.02
N LEU A 220 -18.56 16.94 19.91
CA LEU A 220 -18.78 18.38 20.02
C LEU A 220 -18.28 19.18 18.80
N ASN A 221 -17.46 18.56 17.93
CA ASN A 221 -16.80 19.17 16.78
C ASN A 221 -17.10 18.44 15.45
N LEU A 222 -18.03 17.47 15.44
CA LEU A 222 -18.44 16.69 14.27
C LEU A 222 -19.82 17.12 13.79
#